data_AF-A0A316E259-F1
#
_entry.id   AF-A0A316E259-F1
#
_cell.length_a   1.000
_cell.length_b   1.000
_cell.length_c   1.000
_cell.angle_alpha   90.00
_cell.angle_beta   90.00
_cell.angle_gamma   90.00
#
_symmetry.space_group_name_H-M   'P 1'
#
loop_
_entity.id
_entity.type
_entity.pdbx_description
1 polymer ?
#
loop_
_entity_poly.entity_id
_entity_poly.type
_entity_poly.pdbx_seq_one_letter_code
_entity_poly.pdbx_strand_id
1 'polypeptide(L)'
;MSFQRSIKVAFDKTSGEILEADDVFDTAKNSFELRRQYHRDEVELYCCECEQKLNVSGSKYDRLHFKHQPNAAFCYLKETDLTQEETEQLAQLYRGKESARHKALKNKIAKKLYNLDGVHSICVDDTFIYDGNEKRRPDVYCKYLDKELVFEIQLSDLSLRYIYDRHDFYKRKGVFLIWILDDFDVHGQ
;
A
#
# COMPACT_ATOMS: atom_id res chain seq x y z
N MET A 1 -18.61 18.44 11.03
CA MET A 1 -17.54 17.46 10.77
C MET A 1 -17.38 17.33 9.27
N SER A 2 -16.15 17.51 8.77
CA SER A 2 -15.85 17.31 7.34
C SER A 2 -16.08 15.84 6.97
N PHE A 3 -16.49 15.57 5.73
CA PHE A 3 -16.56 14.20 5.23
C PHE A 3 -15.16 13.64 5.12
N GLN A 4 -14.94 12.42 5.62
CA GLN A 4 -13.65 11.78 5.52
C GLN A 4 -13.76 10.47 4.78
N ARG A 5 -12.89 10.32 3.77
CA ARG A 5 -12.74 9.09 3.00
C ARG A 5 -11.73 8.19 3.70
N SER A 6 -12.11 6.93 3.91
CA SER A 6 -11.23 5.91 4.50
C SER A 6 -10.17 5.40 3.53
N ILE A 7 -10.46 5.45 2.22
CA ILE A 7 -9.50 5.18 1.14
C ILE A 7 -9.25 6.49 0.42
N LYS A 8 -8.07 7.07 0.65
CA LYS A 8 -7.65 8.37 0.11
C LYS A 8 -7.01 8.27 -1.26
N VAL A 9 -6.43 7.13 -1.60
CA VAL A 9 -5.74 6.90 -2.87
C VAL A 9 -6.11 5.55 -3.47
N ALA A 10 -6.17 5.50 -4.79
CA ALA A 10 -6.39 4.26 -5.56
C ALA A 10 -5.38 4.20 -6.71
N PHE A 11 -4.88 3.00 -7.02
CA PHE A 11 -4.04 2.77 -8.18
C PHE A 11 -4.92 2.49 -9.40
N ASP A 12 -4.80 3.29 -10.46
CA ASP A 12 -5.41 2.98 -11.74
C ASP A 12 -4.45 2.14 -12.58
N LYS A 13 -4.79 0.86 -12.79
CA LYS A 13 -3.98 -0.05 -13.60
C LYS A 13 -3.91 0.34 -15.07
N THR A 14 -4.86 1.13 -15.56
CA THR A 14 -4.92 1.53 -16.98
C THR A 14 -3.85 2.58 -17.28
N SER A 15 -3.78 3.63 -16.45
CA SER A 15 -2.77 4.68 -16.56
C SER A 15 -1.44 4.36 -15.87
N GLY A 16 -1.46 3.48 -14.86
CA GLY A 16 -0.33 3.25 -13.95
C GLY A 16 -0.13 4.37 -12.92
N GLU A 17 -1.13 5.23 -12.72
CA GLU A 17 -1.07 6.36 -11.81
C GLU A 17 -1.84 6.12 -10.51
N ILE A 18 -1.50 6.90 -9.48
CA ILE A 18 -2.26 6.96 -8.23
C ILE A 18 -3.24 8.12 -8.31
N LEU A 19 -4.53 7.82 -8.15
CA LEU A 19 -5.61 8.80 -8.09
C LEU A 19 -5.88 9.20 -6.64
N GLU A 20 -5.85 10.50 -6.36
CA GLU A 20 -6.20 11.07 -5.06
C GLU A 20 -7.71 11.28 -4.98
N ALA A 21 -8.35 10.65 -3.99
CA ALA A 21 -9.80 10.67 -3.82
C ALA A 21 -10.35 12.08 -3.57
N ASP A 22 -9.58 12.94 -2.92
CA ASP A 22 -10.01 14.31 -2.65
C ASP A 22 -9.95 15.18 -3.92
N ASP A 23 -9.04 14.87 -4.86
CA ASP A 23 -8.91 15.58 -6.13
C ASP A 23 -9.93 15.10 -7.16
N VAL A 24 -10.06 13.78 -7.35
CA VAL A 24 -10.97 13.22 -8.36
C VAL A 24 -12.45 13.34 -7.97
N PHE A 25 -12.73 13.58 -6.68
CA PHE A 25 -14.07 13.81 -6.16
C PHE A 25 -14.22 15.22 -5.55
N ASP A 26 -13.44 16.19 -6.03
CA ASP A 26 -13.44 17.58 -5.59
C ASP A 26 -14.75 18.31 -5.96
N THR A 27 -15.26 18.03 -7.15
CA THR A 27 -16.39 18.68 -7.80
C THR A 27 -17.37 17.63 -8.29
N ALA A 28 -18.64 18.04 -8.45
CA ALA A 28 -19.67 17.16 -9.00
C ALA A 28 -19.35 16.70 -10.43
N LYS A 29 -18.70 17.56 -11.23
CA LYS A 29 -18.30 17.25 -12.61
C LYS A 29 -17.22 16.16 -12.65
N ASN A 30 -16.12 16.35 -11.92
CA ASN A 30 -15.01 15.38 -11.87
C ASN A 30 -15.49 14.04 -11.28
N SER A 31 -16.32 14.12 -10.23
CA SER A 31 -16.95 12.95 -9.62
C SER A 31 -17.79 12.14 -10.61
N PHE A 32 -18.63 12.81 -11.40
CA PHE A 32 -19.46 12.15 -12.40
C PHE A 32 -18.63 11.56 -13.54
N GLU A 33 -17.57 12.25 -13.95
CA GLU A 33 -16.66 11.79 -14.98
C GLU A 33 -15.92 10.51 -14.58
N LEU A 34 -15.29 10.48 -13.40
CA LEU A 34 -14.60 9.27 -12.93
C LEU A 34 -15.57 8.10 -12.76
N ARG A 35 -16.79 8.36 -12.25
CA ARG A 35 -17.82 7.32 -12.16
C ARG A 35 -18.25 6.81 -13.53
N ARG A 36 -18.37 7.68 -14.53
CA ARG A 36 -18.66 7.31 -15.92
C ARG A 36 -17.55 6.44 -16.51
N GLN A 37 -16.30 6.87 -16.36
CA GLN A 37 -15.11 6.13 -16.81
C GLN A 37 -15.08 4.74 -16.18
N TYR A 38 -15.30 4.66 -14.86
CA TYR A 38 -15.35 3.39 -14.13
C TYR A 38 -16.43 2.44 -14.67
N HIS A 39 -17.64 2.93 -14.96
CA HIS A 39 -18.72 2.10 -15.50
C HIS A 39 -18.55 1.72 -16.98
N ARG A 40 -17.63 2.37 -17.69
CA ARG A 40 -17.27 2.04 -19.07
C ARG A 40 -15.99 1.20 -19.17
N ASP A 41 -15.45 0.77 -18.03
CA ASP A 41 -14.16 0.08 -17.93
C ASP A 41 -13.01 0.88 -18.59
N GLU A 42 -13.12 2.22 -18.59
CA GLU A 42 -12.06 3.13 -19.07
C GLU A 42 -10.97 3.36 -18.01
N VAL A 43 -11.24 2.96 -16.75
CA VAL A 43 -10.28 2.98 -15.63
C VAL A 43 -10.40 1.70 -14.80
N GLU A 44 -9.29 1.27 -14.22
CA GLU A 44 -9.21 0.04 -13.43
C GLU A 44 -8.64 0.35 -12.04
N LEU A 45 -9.53 0.61 -11.09
CA LEU A 45 -9.16 1.09 -9.76
C LEU A 45 -8.86 -0.05 -8.79
N TYR A 46 -7.69 -0.02 -8.14
CA TYR A 46 -7.20 -1.02 -7.21
C TYR A 46 -6.70 -0.40 -5.90
N CYS A 47 -6.84 -1.15 -4.81
CA CYS A 47 -6.36 -0.75 -3.49
C CYS A 47 -4.83 -0.85 -3.41
N CYS A 48 -4.15 0.22 -3.00
CA CYS A 48 -2.70 0.27 -2.87
C CYS A 48 -2.13 -0.63 -1.75
N GLU A 49 -2.95 -1.08 -0.80
CA GLU A 49 -2.50 -1.97 0.29
C GLU A 49 -2.67 -3.46 -0.05
N CYS A 50 -3.82 -3.84 -0.63
CA CYS A 50 -4.20 -5.25 -0.78
C CYS A 50 -4.34 -5.73 -2.24
N GLU A 51 -4.20 -4.82 -3.21
CA GLU A 51 -4.35 -5.05 -4.65
C GLU A 51 -5.69 -5.64 -5.09
N GLN A 52 -6.75 -5.42 -4.30
CA GLN A 52 -8.10 -5.78 -4.67
C GLN A 52 -8.78 -4.66 -5.46
N LYS A 53 -9.63 -5.03 -6.44
CA LYS A 53 -10.40 -4.07 -7.24
C LYS A 53 -11.33 -3.25 -6.34
N LEU A 54 -11.38 -1.95 -6.57
CA LEU A 54 -12.21 -0.99 -5.86
C LEU A 54 -13.46 -0.63 -6.67
N ASN A 55 -14.48 -0.15 -5.96
CA ASN A 55 -15.68 0.50 -6.50
C ASN A 55 -15.60 2.01 -6.30
N VAL A 56 -16.25 2.75 -7.19
CA VAL A 56 -16.68 4.14 -6.94
C VAL A 56 -18.09 4.11 -6.36
N SER A 57 -18.22 4.43 -5.07
CA SER A 57 -19.49 4.37 -4.32
C SER A 57 -19.96 5.75 -3.87
N GLY A 58 -21.27 5.94 -3.79
CA GLY A 58 -21.88 7.15 -3.20
C GLY A 58 -22.24 6.96 -1.73
N SER A 59 -22.15 8.04 -0.96
CA SER A 59 -22.71 8.10 0.41
C SER A 59 -24.16 8.57 0.38
N LYS A 60 -24.83 8.57 1.55
CA LYS A 60 -26.19 9.12 1.71
C LYS A 60 -26.34 10.61 1.39
N TYR A 61 -25.23 11.32 1.23
CA TYR A 61 -25.16 12.74 0.89
C TYR A 61 -24.58 12.96 -0.53
N ASP A 62 -24.66 11.95 -1.40
CA ASP A 62 -24.12 11.94 -2.76
C ASP A 62 -22.61 12.20 -2.89
N ARG A 63 -21.87 12.07 -1.79
CA ARG A 63 -20.40 12.16 -1.80
C ARG A 63 -19.79 10.85 -2.29
N LEU A 64 -19.04 10.91 -3.38
CA LEU A 64 -18.32 9.75 -3.93
C LEU A 64 -17.05 9.43 -3.13
N HIS A 65 -16.73 8.14 -3.07
CA HIS A 65 -15.57 7.59 -2.41
C HIS A 65 -15.17 6.24 -3.02
N PHE A 66 -13.90 5.88 -2.86
CA PHE A 66 -13.43 4.54 -3.16
C PHE A 66 -13.88 3.56 -2.07
N LYS A 67 -14.26 2.35 -2.47
CA LYS A 67 -14.73 1.31 -1.55
C LYS A 67 -14.32 -0.08 -2.02
N HIS A 68 -13.91 -0.94 -1.10
CA HIS A 68 -13.74 -2.37 -1.40
C HIS A 68 -15.05 -3.02 -1.85
N GLN A 69 -14.96 -4.06 -2.68
CA GLN A 69 -16.10 -4.90 -3.05
C GLN A 69 -16.71 -5.58 -1.80
N PRO A 70 -18.01 -5.91 -1.79
CA PRO A 70 -18.68 -6.52 -0.62
C PRO A 70 -18.00 -7.78 -0.08
N ASN A 71 -17.42 -8.60 -0.94
CA ASN A 71 -16.73 -9.85 -0.59
C ASN A 71 -15.21 -9.73 -0.69
N ALA A 72 -14.66 -8.52 -0.53
CA ALA A 72 -13.22 -8.32 -0.52
C ALA A 72 -12.59 -9.05 0.68
N ALA A 73 -11.49 -9.76 0.39
CA ALA A 73 -10.61 -10.36 1.38
C ALA A 73 -10.00 -9.29 2.30
N PHE A 74 -9.25 -9.73 3.30
CA PHE A 74 -8.60 -8.85 4.26
C PHE A 74 -7.83 -7.71 3.58
N CYS A 75 -8.02 -6.51 4.11
CA CYS A 75 -7.23 -5.35 3.77
C CYS A 75 -7.04 -4.52 5.04
N TYR A 76 -5.80 -4.12 5.33
CA TYR A 76 -5.51 -3.31 6.50
C TYR A 76 -6.37 -2.03 6.56
N LEU A 77 -6.53 -1.33 5.42
CA LEU A 77 -7.39 -0.14 5.30
C LEU A 77 -8.90 -0.38 5.54
N LYS A 78 -9.35 -1.65 5.50
CA LYS A 78 -10.75 -2.04 5.69
C LYS A 78 -11.00 -2.56 7.11
N GLU A 79 -10.04 -3.30 7.66
CA GLU A 79 -10.19 -4.04 8.92
C GLU A 79 -9.62 -3.28 10.13
N THR A 80 -9.05 -2.09 9.91
CA THR A 80 -8.45 -1.26 10.95
C THR A 80 -9.19 0.07 11.08
N ASP A 81 -9.59 0.42 12.30
CA ASP A 81 -10.12 1.75 12.62
C ASP A 81 -8.97 2.76 12.69
N LEU A 82 -8.64 3.32 11.52
CA LEU A 82 -7.60 4.33 11.36
C LEU A 82 -8.10 5.71 11.74
N THR A 83 -7.27 6.46 12.46
CA THR A 83 -7.47 7.90 12.68
C THR A 83 -7.28 8.68 11.39
N GLN A 84 -7.64 9.96 11.42
CA GLN A 84 -7.42 10.85 10.26
C GLN A 84 -5.95 11.02 9.92
N GLU A 85 -5.11 11.18 10.94
CA GLU A 85 -3.67 11.29 10.77
C GLU A 85 -3.08 10.02 10.17
N GLU A 86 -3.44 8.84 10.69
CA GLU A 86 -2.98 7.55 10.13
C GLU A 86 -3.45 7.35 8.68
N THR A 87 -4.67 7.75 8.35
CA THR A 87 -5.19 7.66 6.98
C THR A 87 -4.37 8.52 6.02
N GLU A 88 -3.98 9.73 6.45
CA GLU A 88 -3.16 10.65 5.66
C GLU A 88 -1.72 10.14 5.49
N GLN A 89 -1.11 9.65 6.57
CA GLN A 89 0.23 9.03 6.54
C GLN A 89 0.26 7.83 5.58
N LEU A 90 -0.77 6.97 5.60
CA LEU A 90 -0.87 5.85 4.66
C LEU A 90 -1.06 6.31 3.22
N ALA A 91 -1.86 7.36 2.97
CA ALA A 91 -1.99 7.94 1.64
C ALA A 91 -0.64 8.45 1.11
N GLN A 92 0.15 9.13 1.94
CA GLN A 92 1.51 9.57 1.62
C GLN A 92 2.45 8.38 1.33
N LEU A 93 2.41 7.35 2.18
CA LEU A 93 3.17 6.11 1.97
C LEU A 93 2.89 5.51 0.60
N TYR A 94 1.62 5.31 0.26
CA TYR A 94 1.26 4.67 -1.00
C TYR A 94 1.65 5.51 -2.23
N ARG A 95 1.55 6.85 -2.13
CA ARG A 95 2.11 7.76 -3.16
C ARG A 95 3.62 7.56 -3.32
N GLY A 96 4.33 7.42 -2.21
CA GLY A 96 5.77 7.15 -2.20
C GLY A 96 6.15 5.80 -2.83
N LYS A 97 5.36 4.73 -2.64
CA LYS A 97 5.65 3.39 -3.16
C LYS A 97 5.74 3.31 -4.69
N GLU A 98 5.02 4.16 -5.41
CA GLU A 98 5.11 4.22 -6.88
C GLU A 98 6.22 5.13 -7.41
N SER A 99 6.89 5.87 -6.52
CA SER A 99 7.96 6.77 -6.91
C SER A 99 9.13 6.02 -7.57
N ALA A 100 9.84 6.73 -8.46
CA ALA A 100 11.05 6.21 -9.07
C ALA A 100 12.12 5.84 -8.01
N ARG A 101 12.15 6.55 -6.87
CA ARG A 101 13.05 6.28 -5.75
C ARG A 101 12.75 4.92 -5.10
N HIS A 102 11.49 4.63 -4.81
CA HIS A 102 11.08 3.35 -4.21
C HIS A 102 11.43 2.18 -5.13
N LYS A 103 11.08 2.30 -6.43
CA LYS A 103 11.43 1.32 -7.47
C LYS A 103 12.95 1.11 -7.59
N ALA A 104 13.73 2.19 -7.55
CA ALA A 104 15.19 2.09 -7.60
C ALA A 104 15.78 1.39 -6.37
N LEU A 105 15.27 1.68 -5.16
CA LEU A 105 15.72 1.06 -3.92
C LEU A 105 15.40 -0.43 -3.87
N LYS A 106 14.18 -0.85 -4.24
CA LYS A 106 13.80 -2.27 -4.36
C LYS A 106 14.77 -3.04 -5.25
N ASN A 107 14.99 -2.54 -6.46
CA ASN A 107 15.90 -3.16 -7.42
C ASN A 107 17.35 -3.18 -6.92
N LYS A 108 17.79 -2.15 -6.19
CA LYS A 108 19.13 -2.10 -5.59
C LYS A 108 19.29 -3.16 -4.49
N ILE A 109 18.28 -3.36 -3.65
CA ILE A 109 18.26 -4.41 -2.63
C ILE A 109 18.33 -5.78 -3.31
N ALA A 110 17.44 -6.06 -4.26
CA ALA A 110 17.41 -7.31 -5.00
C ALA A 110 18.75 -7.63 -5.68
N LYS A 111 19.36 -6.64 -6.35
CA LYS A 111 20.69 -6.78 -6.96
C LYS A 111 21.78 -7.09 -5.94
N LYS A 112 21.73 -6.50 -4.74
CA LYS A 112 22.70 -6.79 -3.68
C LYS A 112 22.51 -8.21 -3.14
N LEU A 113 21.27 -8.61 -2.87
CA LEU A 113 20.93 -9.96 -2.40
C LEU A 113 21.34 -11.04 -3.41
N TYR A 114 21.17 -10.78 -4.71
CA TYR A 114 21.53 -11.73 -5.77
C TYR A 114 23.01 -12.12 -5.77
N ASN A 115 23.89 -11.23 -5.30
CA ASN A 115 25.33 -11.47 -5.25
C ASN A 115 25.80 -12.04 -3.91
N LEU A 116 24.89 -12.36 -2.97
CA LEU A 116 25.24 -12.93 -1.68
C LEU A 116 25.13 -14.44 -1.70
N ASP A 117 26.18 -15.12 -1.26
CA ASP A 117 26.17 -16.56 -1.04
C ASP A 117 25.11 -16.94 -0.02
N GLY A 118 24.39 -18.04 -0.26
CA GLY A 118 23.32 -18.52 0.61
C GLY A 118 21.94 -17.93 0.35
N VAL A 119 21.79 -16.98 -0.60
CA VAL A 119 20.46 -16.55 -1.06
C VAL A 119 19.93 -17.54 -2.10
N HIS A 120 18.72 -18.06 -1.85
CA HIS A 120 18.09 -19.11 -2.67
C HIS A 120 16.94 -18.60 -3.53
N SER A 121 16.25 -17.55 -3.09
CA SER A 121 15.16 -16.93 -3.84
C SER A 121 15.03 -15.45 -3.49
N ILE A 122 14.70 -14.63 -4.48
CA ILE A 122 14.46 -13.20 -4.33
C ILE A 122 13.20 -12.86 -5.11
N CYS A 123 12.34 -12.07 -4.48
CA CYS A 123 10.99 -11.75 -4.90
C CYS A 123 10.79 -10.24 -4.67
N VAL A 124 10.41 -9.48 -5.70
CA VAL A 124 10.27 -8.02 -5.61
C VAL A 124 8.85 -7.67 -6.01
N ASP A 125 8.07 -7.14 -5.07
CA ASP A 125 6.64 -6.88 -5.25
C ASP A 125 5.85 -8.06 -5.85
N ASP A 126 6.26 -9.31 -5.73
CA ASP A 126 5.59 -10.42 -6.45
C ASP A 126 5.01 -11.48 -5.49
N THR A 127 5.20 -11.27 -4.18
CA THR A 127 4.92 -12.29 -3.16
C THR A 127 4.02 -11.74 -2.07
N PHE A 128 2.93 -12.46 -1.79
CA PHE A 128 2.13 -12.24 -0.59
C PHE A 128 2.47 -13.29 0.47
N ILE A 129 2.71 -12.83 1.69
CA ILE A 129 2.83 -13.68 2.87
C ILE A 129 1.46 -13.69 3.55
N TYR A 130 0.99 -14.88 3.94
CA TYR A 130 -0.33 -15.10 4.52
C TYR A 130 -0.24 -15.60 5.97
N ASP A 131 -1.12 -15.06 6.82
CA ASP A 131 -1.36 -15.49 8.21
C ASP A 131 -2.88 -15.59 8.44
N GLY A 132 -3.45 -16.79 8.22
CA GLY A 132 -4.90 -16.97 8.17
C GLY A 132 -5.52 -16.12 7.05
N ASN A 133 -6.40 -15.19 7.42
CA ASN A 133 -7.00 -14.24 6.47
C ASN A 133 -6.13 -13.01 6.24
N GLU A 134 -5.20 -12.69 7.14
CA GLU A 134 -4.29 -11.56 6.97
C GLU A 134 -3.28 -11.88 5.88
N LYS A 135 -2.91 -10.85 5.12
CA LYS A 135 -1.84 -10.94 4.14
C LYS A 135 -1.03 -9.66 4.11
N ARG A 136 0.28 -9.78 3.85
CA ARG A 136 1.17 -8.64 3.60
C ARG A 136 2.00 -8.92 2.36
N ARG A 137 2.23 -7.86 1.58
CA ARG A 137 3.18 -7.85 0.48
C ARG A 137 4.38 -7.00 0.91
N PRO A 138 5.55 -7.62 1.14
CA PRO A 138 6.78 -6.88 1.37
C PRO A 138 7.28 -6.27 0.05
N ASP A 139 8.10 -5.24 0.15
CA ASP A 139 8.73 -4.61 -1.01
C ASP A 139 9.78 -5.55 -1.65
N VAL A 140 10.54 -6.25 -0.81
CA VAL A 140 11.42 -7.36 -1.23
C VAL A 140 11.31 -8.51 -0.25
N TYR A 141 11.16 -9.72 -0.75
CA TYR A 141 11.25 -10.97 0.02
C TYR A 141 12.46 -11.78 -0.45
N CYS A 142 13.16 -12.44 0.46
CA CYS A 142 14.17 -13.41 0.10
C CYS A 142 14.28 -14.58 1.10
N LYS A 143 14.82 -15.70 0.60
CA LYS A 143 15.27 -16.83 1.42
C LYS A 143 16.78 -16.80 1.49
N TYR A 144 17.33 -16.68 2.69
CA TYR A 144 18.76 -16.73 2.99
C TYR A 144 19.02 -17.88 3.95
N LEU A 145 19.72 -18.91 3.47
CA LEU A 145 19.91 -20.17 4.19
C LEU A 145 18.55 -20.74 4.64
N ASP A 146 18.38 -20.99 5.94
CA ASP A 146 17.16 -21.48 6.58
C ASP A 146 16.21 -20.35 7.02
N LYS A 147 16.50 -19.09 6.66
CA LYS A 147 15.75 -17.90 7.11
C LYS A 147 14.97 -17.25 5.97
N GLU A 148 13.79 -16.75 6.31
CA GLU A 148 13.00 -15.88 5.43
C GLU A 148 13.14 -14.44 5.89
N LEU A 149 13.43 -13.54 4.94
CA LEU A 149 13.62 -12.12 5.21
C LEU A 149 12.70 -11.30 4.32
N VAL A 150 12.23 -10.20 4.88
CA VAL A 150 11.48 -9.17 4.15
C VAL A 150 12.11 -7.82 4.38
N PHE A 151 12.11 -7.02 3.33
CA PHE A 151 12.53 -5.64 3.35
C PHE A 151 11.32 -4.75 3.09
N GLU A 152 11.15 -3.73 3.91
CA GLU A 152 10.14 -2.68 3.75
C GLU A 152 10.87 -1.34 3.66
N ILE A 153 10.63 -0.59 2.59
CA ILE A 153 11.26 0.70 2.34
C ILE A 153 10.29 1.80 2.75
N GLN A 154 10.76 2.70 3.60
CA GLN A 154 10.05 3.89 4.04
C GLN A 154 10.62 5.11 3.31
N LEU A 155 9.74 5.84 2.59
CA LEU A 155 10.06 7.15 1.97
C LEU A 155 9.29 8.32 2.60
N SER A 156 8.38 8.05 3.53
CA SER A 156 7.51 9.03 4.18
C SER A 156 7.20 8.58 5.59
N ASP A 157 6.75 9.46 6.46
CA ASP A 157 6.41 9.12 7.84
C ASP A 157 5.34 8.02 7.93
N LEU A 158 5.50 7.14 8.91
CA LEU A 158 4.59 6.04 9.20
C LEU A 158 4.15 6.14 10.66
N SER A 159 2.89 5.80 10.92
CA SER A 159 2.43 5.67 12.30
C SER A 159 3.15 4.53 13.00
N LEU A 160 3.42 4.70 14.30
CA LEU A 160 3.97 3.63 15.13
C LEU A 160 3.08 2.38 15.08
N ARG A 161 1.75 2.56 15.07
CA ARG A 161 0.80 1.46 14.95
C ARG A 161 1.04 0.63 13.68
N TYR A 162 1.22 1.28 12.53
CA TYR A 162 1.47 0.59 11.27
C TYR A 162 2.79 -0.21 11.31
N ILE A 163 3.84 0.38 11.89
CA ILE A 163 5.14 -0.28 12.05
C ILE A 163 5.01 -1.52 12.95
N TYR A 164 4.31 -1.39 14.09
CA TYR A 164 4.07 -2.51 15.00
C TYR A 164 3.23 -3.60 14.36
N ASP A 165 2.16 -3.25 13.64
CA ASP A 165 1.29 -4.22 12.97
C ASP A 165 2.06 -5.03 11.90
N ARG A 166 2.98 -4.39 11.15
CA ARG A 166 3.87 -5.08 10.20
C ARG A 166 4.88 -5.98 10.94
N HIS A 167 5.51 -5.48 11.99
CA HIS A 167 6.44 -6.24 12.82
C HIS A 167 5.79 -7.50 13.41
N ASP A 168 4.63 -7.35 14.05
CA ASP A 168 3.94 -8.44 14.72
C ASP A 168 3.47 -9.49 13.71
N PHE A 169 2.99 -9.07 12.54
CA PHE A 169 2.65 -9.97 11.44
C PHE A 169 3.84 -10.86 11.04
N TYR A 170 4.99 -10.27 10.71
CA TYR A 170 6.16 -11.05 10.26
C TYR A 170 6.77 -11.88 11.40
N LYS A 171 6.77 -11.35 12.63
CA LYS A 171 7.24 -12.07 13.81
C LYS A 171 6.44 -13.35 14.07
N ARG A 172 5.10 -13.31 13.97
CA ARG A 172 4.26 -14.52 14.11
C ARG A 172 4.59 -15.58 13.05
N LYS A 173 5.00 -15.15 11.85
CA LYS A 173 5.41 -16.03 10.75
C LYS A 173 6.84 -16.56 10.86
N GLY A 174 7.65 -16.05 11.81
CA GLY A 174 9.08 -16.35 11.89
C GLY A 174 9.90 -15.73 10.75
N VAL A 175 9.37 -14.68 10.12
CA VAL A 175 10.00 -13.95 9.01
C VAL A 175 10.71 -12.73 9.59
N PHE A 176 11.96 -12.52 9.21
CA PHE A 176 12.76 -11.40 9.69
C PHE A 176 12.44 -10.13 8.89
N LEU A 177 11.98 -9.09 9.58
CA LEU A 177 11.67 -7.78 9.01
C LEU A 177 12.89 -6.85 9.07
N ILE A 178 13.29 -6.30 7.93
CA ILE A 178 14.33 -5.28 7.79
C ILE A 178 13.70 -4.01 7.23
N TRP A 179 13.71 -2.93 8.01
CA TRP A 179 13.28 -1.61 7.55
C TRP A 179 14.44 -0.88 6.85
N ILE A 180 14.14 -0.30 5.69
CA ILE A 180 15.04 0.57 4.93
C ILE A 180 14.48 1.97 4.99
N LEU A 181 15.09 2.82 5.81
CA LEU A 181 14.69 4.22 5.96
C LEU A 181 15.50 5.06 4.96
N ASP A 182 14.81 5.76 4.07
CA ASP A 182 15.44 6.72 3.16
C ASP A 182 15.48 8.10 3.81
N ASP A 183 16.60 8.82 3.65
CA ASP A 183 16.80 10.18 4.19
C ASP A 183 16.55 10.33 5.71
N PHE A 184 16.88 9.29 6.49
CA PHE A 184 16.72 9.31 7.94
C PHE A 184 17.80 10.16 8.62
N ASP A 185 17.39 11.26 9.26
CA ASP A 185 18.26 12.04 10.13
C ASP A 185 18.34 11.39 11.52
N VAL A 186 19.50 10.78 11.80
CA VAL A 186 19.82 10.18 13.11
C VAL A 186 19.91 11.20 14.25
N HIS A 187 19.93 12.50 13.94
CA HIS A 187 20.08 13.60 14.90
C HIS A 187 18.85 14.50 15.01
N GLY A 188 17.79 14.26 14.23
CA GLY A 188 16.60 15.11 14.13
C GLY A 188 15.54 14.93 15.25
N GLN A 189 15.97 14.75 16.50
CA GLN A 189 15.08 14.82 17.69
C GLN A 189 15.09 16.22 18.32
#